data_AF-A0A356IFE6-F1
#
_entry.id   AF-A0A356IFE6-F1
#
_cell.length_a   1.000
_cell.length_b   1.000
_cell.length_c   1.000
_cell.angle_alpha   90.00
_cell.angle_beta   90.00
_cell.angle_gamma   90.00
#
_symmetry.space_group_name_H-M   'P 1'
#
loop_
_entity.id
_entity.type
_entity.pdbx_description
1 polymer ?
#
loop_
_entity_poly.entity_id
_entity_poly.type
_entity_poly.pdbx_seq_one_letter_code
_entity_poly.pdbx_strand_id
1 'polypeptide(L)'
;MKTLLFERQWIHALSLVVLLGLLGRVSNLQSVQTGGFGNLGSINWLYLAAGIAVTHQVFVWLCWRLELHYSLLTRLFGRYGFCFYATGFTILVILRVAAVLFLAVINQGTLDMPSETLRALAIVALLP
;
A
#
# COMPACT_ATOMS: atom_id res chain seq x y z
N MET A 1 16.42 28.91 -3.25
CA MET A 1 15.18 28.48 -3.92
C MET A 1 14.40 27.61 -2.92
N LYS A 2 13.37 28.15 -2.25
CA LYS A 2 12.53 27.37 -1.33
C LYS A 2 11.58 26.52 -2.17
N THR A 3 12.04 25.37 -2.66
CA THR A 3 11.13 24.35 -3.20
C THR A 3 10.21 23.95 -2.06
N LEU A 4 8.92 24.25 -2.18
CA LEU A 4 7.93 23.89 -1.17
C LEU A 4 7.98 22.38 -0.97
N LEU A 5 7.94 21.92 0.29
CA LEU A 5 7.93 20.49 0.65
C LEU A 5 6.88 19.65 -0.12
N PHE A 6 5.88 20.33 -0.69
CA PHE A 6 4.72 19.77 -1.36
C PHE A 6 4.71 19.95 -2.89
N GLU A 7 5.82 20.41 -3.50
CA GLU A 7 5.92 20.57 -4.94
C GLU A 7 5.58 19.25 -5.65
N ARG A 8 4.57 19.27 -6.55
CA ARG A 8 4.03 18.09 -7.27
C ARG A 8 3.49 16.94 -6.41
N GLN A 9 3.27 17.14 -5.10
CA GLN A 9 2.73 16.09 -4.22
C GLN A 9 1.23 15.87 -4.39
N TRP A 10 0.51 16.87 -4.92
CA TRP A 10 -0.92 16.79 -5.16
C TRP A 10 -1.31 15.64 -6.10
N ILE A 11 -0.43 15.21 -7.01
CA ILE A 11 -0.68 14.09 -7.92
C ILE A 11 -0.74 12.77 -7.14
N HIS A 12 0.15 12.58 -6.16
CA HIS A 12 0.15 11.40 -5.28
C HIS A 12 -1.05 11.41 -4.34
N ALA A 13 -1.44 12.59 -3.84
CA ALA A 13 -2.63 12.73 -3.02
C ALA A 13 -3.90 12.45 -3.85
N LEU A 14 -3.98 12.98 -5.07
CA LEU A 14 -5.09 12.74 -5.98
C LEU A 14 -5.19 11.25 -6.35
N SER A 15 -4.07 10.61 -6.72
CA SER A 15 -4.07 9.18 -7.04
C SER A 15 -4.48 8.34 -5.84
N LEU A 16 -4.02 8.67 -4.63
CA LEU A 16 -4.46 8.01 -3.40
C LEU A 16 -5.97 8.17 -3.18
N VAL A 17 -6.52 9.38 -3.33
CA VAL A 17 -7.96 9.63 -3.19
C VAL A 17 -8.77 8.82 -4.20
N VAL A 18 -8.34 8.79 -5.46
CA VAL A 18 -9.00 7.99 -6.51
C VAL A 18 -8.95 6.51 -6.17
N LEU A 19 -7.79 5.98 -5.79
CA LEU A 19 -7.62 4.57 -5.42
C LEU A 19 -8.45 4.17 -4.19
N LEU A 20 -8.50 5.02 -3.16
CA LEU A 20 -9.33 4.78 -1.98
C LEU A 20 -10.84 4.87 -2.31
N GLY A 21 -11.23 5.77 -3.21
CA GLY A 21 -12.60 5.85 -3.72
C GLY A 21 -13.01 4.58 -4.47
N LEU A 22 -12.14 4.07 -5.36
CA LEU A 22 -12.35 2.80 -6.05
C LEU A 22 -12.40 1.63 -5.07
N LEU A 23 -11.50 1.60 -4.08
CA LEU A 23 -11.52 0.59 -3.01
C LEU A 23 -12.86 0.58 -2.27
N GLY A 24 -13.40 1.75 -1.94
CA GLY A 24 -14.72 1.87 -1.31
C GLY A 24 -15.87 1.38 -2.19
N ARG A 25 -15.75 1.46 -3.52
CA ARG A 25 -16.74 0.85 -4.43
C ARG A 25 -16.60 -0.67 -4.46
N VAL A 26 -15.37 -1.17 -4.58
CA VAL A 26 -15.05 -2.60 -4.66
C VAL A 26 -15.38 -3.32 -3.34
N SER A 27 -15.21 -2.66 -2.20
CA SER A 27 -15.47 -3.23 -0.88
C SER A 27 -16.96 -3.55 -0.63
N ASN A 28 -17.87 -2.96 -1.40
CA ASN A 28 -19.30 -3.25 -1.37
C ASN A 28 -19.71 -4.45 -2.23
N LEU A 29 -18.80 -5.03 -3.02
CA LEU A 29 -19.11 -6.21 -3.82
C LEU A 29 -19.26 -7.44 -2.92
N GLN A 30 -20.34 -8.20 -3.11
CA GLN A 30 -20.60 -9.40 -2.34
C GLN A 30 -19.45 -10.42 -2.47
N SER A 31 -18.90 -10.59 -3.68
CA SER A 31 -17.71 -11.41 -3.96
C SER A 31 -16.48 -11.03 -3.13
N VAL A 32 -16.35 -9.78 -2.70
CA VAL A 32 -15.22 -9.30 -1.89
C VAL A 32 -15.47 -9.54 -0.40
N GLN A 33 -16.72 -9.60 0.02
CA GLN A 33 -17.13 -9.87 1.41
C GLN A 33 -17.27 -11.37 1.71
N THR A 34 -17.33 -12.21 0.68
CA THR A 34 -17.35 -13.66 0.81
C THR A 34 -15.95 -14.21 1.03
N GLY A 35 -15.64 -14.59 2.26
CA GLY A 35 -14.36 -15.19 2.63
C GLY A 35 -13.90 -14.74 4.02
N GLY A 36 -13.06 -15.54 4.65
CA GLY A 36 -12.52 -15.22 5.97
C GLY A 36 -11.39 -16.17 6.33
N PHE A 37 -10.44 -15.67 7.12
CA PHE A 37 -9.35 -16.47 7.66
C PHE A 37 -9.06 -16.06 9.09
N GLY A 38 -9.16 -17.02 9.99
CA GLY A 38 -9.25 -16.76 11.43
C GLY A 38 -10.55 -16.03 11.79
N ASN A 39 -10.47 -15.07 12.72
CA ASN A 39 -11.61 -14.25 13.18
C ASN A 39 -11.87 -12.99 12.33
N LEU A 40 -11.10 -12.78 11.25
CA LEU A 40 -11.22 -11.60 10.40
C LEU A 40 -11.83 -12.00 9.05
N GLY A 41 -12.90 -11.31 8.67
CA GLY A 41 -13.49 -11.41 7.34
C GLY A 41 -12.57 -10.83 6.26
N SER A 42 -12.75 -11.25 5.02
CA SER A 42 -12.02 -10.77 3.84
C SER A 42 -11.99 -9.24 3.72
N ILE A 43 -13.08 -8.58 4.12
CA ILE A 43 -13.21 -7.12 4.13
C ILE A 43 -12.22 -6.44 5.09
N ASN A 44 -11.99 -7.03 6.26
CA ASN A 44 -11.04 -6.51 7.24
C ASN A 44 -9.61 -6.70 6.74
N TRP A 45 -9.33 -7.82 6.09
CA TRP A 45 -8.05 -8.08 5.42
C TRP A 45 -7.80 -7.10 4.26
N LEU A 46 -8.84 -6.74 3.50
CA LEU A 46 -8.75 -5.73 2.44
C LEU A 46 -8.36 -4.36 2.99
N TYR A 47 -9.06 -3.89 4.04
CA TYR A 47 -8.73 -2.63 4.68
C TYR A 47 -7.36 -2.65 5.36
N LEU A 48 -6.95 -3.78 5.94
CA LEU A 48 -5.62 -3.95 6.51
C LEU A 48 -4.54 -3.83 5.43
N ALA A 49 -4.68 -4.57 4.32
CA ALA A 49 -3.74 -4.51 3.19
C ALA A 49 -3.63 -3.11 2.59
N ALA A 50 -4.77 -2.43 2.42
CA ALA A 50 -4.82 -1.04 1.97
C ALA A 50 -4.14 -0.10 2.98
N GLY A 51 -4.44 -0.23 4.28
CA GLY A 51 -3.85 0.58 5.34
C GLY A 51 -2.33 0.44 5.42
N ILE A 52 -1.80 -0.78 5.28
CA ILE A 52 -0.35 -1.04 5.20
C ILE A 52 0.25 -0.35 3.98
N ALA A 53 -0.38 -0.45 2.81
CA ALA A 53 0.10 0.20 1.59
C ALA A 53 0.15 1.73 1.72
N VAL A 54 -0.90 2.34 2.29
CA VAL A 54 -0.94 3.78 2.57
C VAL A 54 0.13 4.18 3.58
N THR A 55 0.27 3.41 4.67
CA THR A 55 1.27 3.67 5.71
C THR A 55 2.69 3.62 5.14
N HIS A 56 2.99 2.60 4.33
CA HIS A 56 4.27 2.50 3.63
C HIS A 56 4.54 3.71 2.72
N GLN A 57 3.56 4.11 1.91
CA GLN A 57 3.72 5.26 1.02
C GLN A 57 3.95 6.57 1.79
N VAL A 58 3.18 6.81 2.85
CA VAL A 58 3.35 7.98 3.71
C VAL A 58 4.69 7.95 4.43
N PHE A 59 5.12 6.79 4.94
CA PHE A 59 6.42 6.61 5.59
C PHE A 59 7.58 6.97 4.66
N VAL A 60 7.63 6.36 3.46
CA VAL A 60 8.68 6.63 2.48
C VAL A 60 8.67 8.10 2.07
N TRP A 61 7.49 8.64 1.79
CA TRP A 61 7.33 10.03 1.40
C TRP A 61 7.85 11.00 2.47
N LEU A 62 7.44 10.83 3.73
CA LEU A 62 7.88 11.68 4.83
C LEU A 62 9.38 11.52 5.10
N CYS A 63 9.87 10.29 5.25
CA CYS A 63 11.29 10.03 5.52
C CYS A 63 12.19 10.64 4.44
N TRP A 64 11.85 10.44 3.17
CA TRP A 64 12.66 10.93 2.07
C TRP A 64 12.61 12.46 1.94
N ARG A 65 11.43 13.07 2.11
CA ARG A 65 11.28 14.53 2.04
C ARG A 65 11.96 15.23 3.21
N LEU A 66 11.80 14.73 4.43
CA LEU A 66 12.45 15.29 5.61
C LEU A 66 13.97 15.14 5.52
N GLU A 67 14.46 14.06 4.92
CA GLU A 67 15.89 13.90 4.70
C GLU A 67 16.44 14.85 3.63
N LEU A 68 15.75 15.00 2.49
CA LEU A 68 16.17 15.90 1.41
C LEU A 68 16.22 17.38 1.82
N HIS A 69 15.26 17.85 2.63
CA HIS A 69 15.16 19.27 2.97
C HIS A 69 15.82 19.65 4.30
N TYR A 70 15.87 18.72 5.26
CA TYR A 70 16.31 19.02 6.63
C TYR A 70 17.38 18.06 7.15
N SER A 71 17.74 17.02 6.39
CA SER A 71 18.62 15.91 6.83
C SER A 71 18.20 15.37 8.20
N LEU A 72 16.88 15.29 8.42
CA LEU A 72 16.30 15.11 9.75
C LEU A 72 16.65 13.74 10.34
N LEU A 73 16.69 12.68 9.51
CA LEU A 73 17.07 11.34 9.96
C LEU A 73 18.56 11.30 10.31
N THR A 74 19.39 11.92 9.46
CA THR A 74 20.83 12.05 9.76
C THR A 74 21.09 12.90 11.00
N ARG A 75 20.28 13.93 11.27
CA ARG A 75 20.40 14.77 12.48
C ARG A 75 19.95 14.06 13.76
N LEU A 76 18.87 13.29 13.72
CA LEU A 76 18.34 12.57 14.89
C LEU A 76 19.13 11.31 15.22
N PHE A 77 19.51 10.54 14.19
CA PHE A 77 20.09 9.20 14.37
C PHE A 77 21.57 9.12 13.95
N GLY A 78 22.14 10.20 13.45
CA GLY A 78 23.54 10.25 13.01
C GLY A 78 23.82 9.20 11.95
N ARG A 79 24.90 8.42 12.17
CA ARG A 79 25.31 7.30 11.29
C ARG A 79 24.27 6.20 11.14
N TYR A 80 23.29 6.11 12.04
CA TYR A 80 22.25 5.06 12.02
C TYR A 80 20.97 5.49 11.31
N GLY A 81 20.87 6.74 10.82
CA GLY A 81 19.66 7.24 10.17
C GLY A 81 19.22 6.40 8.97
N PHE A 82 20.19 5.99 8.14
CA PHE A 82 19.91 5.08 7.02
C PHE A 82 19.46 3.69 7.49
N CYS A 83 20.11 3.11 8.51
CA CYS A 83 19.72 1.80 9.05
C CYS A 83 18.31 1.82 9.64
N PHE A 84 17.92 2.89 10.33
CA PHE A 84 16.57 3.05 10.88
C PHE A 84 15.52 3.12 9.76
N TYR A 85 15.77 3.95 8.73
CA TYR A 85 14.93 4.02 7.56
C TYR A 85 14.82 2.67 6.84
N ALA A 86 15.95 2.01 6.58
CA ALA A 86 15.98 0.73 5.86
C ALA A 86 15.23 -0.36 6.62
N THR A 87 15.34 -0.41 7.95
CA THR A 87 14.60 -1.37 8.78
C THR A 87 13.10 -1.13 8.68
N GLY A 88 12.63 0.11 8.88
CA GLY A 88 11.21 0.46 8.77
C GLY A 88 10.64 0.19 7.38
N PHE A 89 11.39 0.58 6.33
CA PHE A 89 11.04 0.31 4.94
C PHE A 89 10.89 -1.19 4.68
N THR A 90 11.88 -1.99 5.09
CA THR A 90 11.89 -3.44 4.85
C THR A 90 10.72 -4.13 5.54
N ILE A 91 10.45 -3.80 6.80
CA ILE A 91 9.31 -4.36 7.55
C ILE A 91 8.00 -4.03 6.83
N LEU A 92 7.80 -2.77 6.42
CA LEU A 92 6.57 -2.34 5.77
C LEU A 92 6.40 -2.96 4.37
N VAL A 93 7.47 -3.15 3.60
CA VAL A 93 7.42 -3.83 2.30
C VAL A 93 7.04 -5.30 2.47
N ILE A 94 7.69 -6.00 3.40
CA ILE A 94 7.36 -7.41 3.69
C ILE A 94 5.91 -7.54 4.13
N LEU A 95 5.48 -6.68 5.06
CA LEU A 95 4.11 -6.69 5.56
C LEU A 95 3.09 -6.41 4.46
N ARG A 96 3.40 -5.51 3.53
CA ARG A 96 2.56 -5.22 2.38
C ARG A 96 2.39 -6.43 1.47
N VAL A 97 3.51 -7.08 1.09
CA VAL A 97 3.47 -8.28 0.23
C VAL A 97 2.70 -9.40 0.92
N ALA A 98 3.00 -9.66 2.19
CA ALA A 98 2.30 -10.67 2.98
C ALA A 98 0.80 -10.40 3.04
N ALA A 99 0.37 -9.18 3.37
CA ALA A 99 -1.05 -8.84 3.48
C ALA A 99 -1.81 -9.04 2.16
N VAL A 100 -1.20 -8.68 1.02
CA VAL A 100 -1.80 -8.89 -0.30
C VAL A 100 -1.90 -10.39 -0.64
N LEU A 101 -0.85 -11.17 -0.36
CA LEU A 101 -0.87 -12.62 -0.60
C LEU A 101 -1.92 -13.33 0.26
N PHE A 102 -2.00 -12.98 1.55
CA PHE A 102 -3.03 -13.53 2.42
C PHE A 102 -4.43 -13.17 1.91
N LEU A 103 -4.69 -11.90 1.59
CA LEU A 103 -5.97 -11.50 1.02
C LEU A 103 -6.32 -12.27 -0.26
N ALA A 104 -5.35 -12.48 -1.15
CA ALA A 104 -5.53 -13.22 -2.39
C ALA A 104 -5.91 -14.70 -2.15
N VAL A 105 -5.29 -15.34 -1.15
CA VAL A 105 -5.63 -16.73 -0.76
C VAL A 105 -7.04 -16.80 -0.16
N ILE A 106 -7.40 -15.84 0.70
CA ILE A 106 -8.69 -15.84 1.42
C ILE A 106 -9.86 -15.59 0.47
N ASN A 107 -9.65 -14.72 -0.52
CA ASN A 107 -10.66 -14.31 -1.48
C ASN A 107 -10.50 -15.02 -2.84
N GLN A 108 -9.81 -16.17 -2.86
CA GLN A 108 -9.55 -16.89 -4.11
C GLN A 108 -10.83 -17.50 -4.67
N GLY A 109 -11.08 -17.31 -5.97
CA GLY A 109 -12.19 -17.96 -6.68
C GLY A 109 -13.58 -17.36 -6.39
N THR A 110 -13.65 -16.21 -5.72
CA THR A 110 -14.92 -15.53 -5.40
C THR A 110 -15.41 -14.60 -6.52
N LEU A 111 -14.52 -14.23 -7.44
CA LEU A 111 -14.83 -13.46 -8.64
C LEU A 111 -15.43 -14.37 -9.71
N ASP A 112 -16.69 -14.12 -10.06
CA ASP A 112 -17.41 -14.83 -11.12
C ASP A 112 -16.99 -14.30 -12.51
N MET A 113 -15.74 -14.57 -12.87
CA MET A 113 -15.16 -14.19 -14.16
C MET A 113 -14.37 -15.35 -14.76
N PRO A 114 -14.26 -15.43 -16.10
CA PRO A 114 -13.43 -16.43 -16.76
C PRO A 114 -11.97 -16.36 -16.29
N SER A 115 -11.36 -17.51 -16.02
CA SER A 115 -9.99 -17.59 -15.49
C SER A 115 -8.96 -16.91 -16.40
N GLU A 116 -9.19 -16.91 -17.71
CA GLU A 116 -8.32 -16.25 -18.69
C GLU A 116 -8.34 -14.72 -18.54
N THR A 117 -9.51 -14.14 -18.27
CA THR A 117 -9.66 -12.69 -18.03
C THR A 117 -8.97 -12.29 -16.73
N LEU A 118 -9.11 -13.09 -15.68
CA LEU A 118 -8.45 -12.85 -14.40
C LEU A 118 -6.93 -12.94 -14.51
N ARG A 119 -6.41 -13.90 -15.29
CA ARG A 119 -4.97 -14.03 -15.56
C ARG A 119 -4.43 -12.85 -16.37
N ALA A 120 -5.15 -12.40 -17.39
CA ALA A 120 -4.77 -11.22 -18.16
C ALA A 120 -4.70 -9.96 -17.28
N LEU A 121 -5.71 -9.75 -16.43
CA LEU A 121 -5.72 -8.65 -15.46
C LEU A 121 -4.56 -8.74 -14.46
N ALA A 122 -4.23 -9.93 -13.98
CA ALA A 122 -3.10 -10.14 -13.07
C ALA A 122 -1.75 -9.78 -13.73
N ILE A 123 -1.55 -10.13 -15.01
CA ILE A 123 -0.34 -9.76 -15.76
C ILE A 123 -0.26 -8.25 -15.94
N VAL A 124 -1.36 -7.60 -16.32
CA VAL A 124 -1.41 -6.13 -16.46
C VAL A 124 -1.11 -5.45 -15.13
N ALA A 125 -1.65 -5.96 -14.02
CA ALA A 125 -1.42 -5.43 -12.67
C ALA A 125 0.00 -5.69 -12.13
N LEU A 126 0.72 -6.67 -12.69
CA LEU A 126 2.11 -6.99 -12.32
C LEU A 126 3.12 -6.04 -12.98
N LEU A 127 2.75 -5.44 -14.11
CA LEU A 127 3.60 -4.48 -14.81
C LEU A 127 3.57 -3.12 -14.05
N PRO A 128 4.73 -2.56 -13.69
CA PRO A 128 4.82 -1.29 -12.94
C PRO A 128 4.38 -0.06 -13.73
#